data_AF-A0A526YN29-F1
#
_entry.id   AF-A0A526YN29-F1
#
_cell.length_a   1.000
_cell.length_b   1.000
_cell.length_c   1.000
_cell.angle_alpha   90.00
_cell.angle_beta   90.00
_cell.angle_gamma   90.00
#
_symmetry.space_group_name_H-M   'P 1'
#
loop_
_entity.id
_entity.type
_entity.pdbx_description
1 polymer ?
#
loop_
_entity_poly.entity_id
_entity_poly.type
_entity_poly.pdbx_seq_one_letter_code
_entity_poly.pdbx_strand_id
1 'polypeptide(L)'
;SIGGLDALIARADANAAIIDSFVGKSAWLGHLATDPATRSNTSVCLSFTDPDVAALDADGQAAFAKGIVSALDKEGVAYDIGAYRDAPPGLRIWCGATVET
;
A
#
# COMPACT_ATOMS: atom_id res chain seq x y z
N SER A 1 -13.16 -11.65 -22.88
CA SER A 1 -13.78 -10.96 -21.73
C SER A 1 -13.62 -11.84 -20.51
N ILE A 2 -13.29 -11.27 -19.34
CA ILE A 2 -12.97 -12.05 -18.11
C ILE A 2 -14.17 -12.38 -17.22
N GLY A 3 -15.40 -12.01 -17.61
CA GLY A 3 -16.61 -12.32 -16.83
C GLY A 3 -17.36 -11.11 -16.27
N GLY A 4 -17.14 -9.89 -16.79
CA GLY A 4 -17.92 -8.71 -16.41
C GLY A 4 -17.62 -8.18 -15.00
N LEU A 5 -18.57 -7.45 -14.41
CA LEU A 5 -18.40 -6.76 -13.12
C LEU A 5 -17.92 -7.70 -12.00
N ASP A 6 -18.56 -8.87 -11.85
CA ASP A 6 -18.23 -9.82 -10.78
C ASP A 6 -16.76 -10.29 -10.87
N ALA A 7 -16.27 -10.51 -12.09
CA ALA A 7 -14.87 -10.87 -12.30
C ALA A 7 -13.90 -9.70 -12.02
N LEU A 8 -14.31 -8.45 -12.26
CA LEU A 8 -13.51 -7.27 -11.91
C LEU A 8 -13.40 -7.11 -10.40
N ILE A 9 -14.50 -7.33 -9.67
CA ILE A 9 -14.53 -7.30 -8.20
C ILE A 9 -13.63 -8.40 -7.65
N ALA A 10 -13.83 -9.65 -8.10
CA ALA A 10 -13.03 -10.79 -7.64
C ALA A 10 -11.52 -10.61 -7.90
N ARG A 11 -11.15 -9.99 -9.02
CA ARG A 11 -9.74 -9.65 -9.32
C ARG A 11 -9.19 -8.62 -8.36
N ALA A 12 -9.94 -7.55 -8.06
CA ALA A 12 -9.51 -6.56 -7.09
C ALA A 12 -9.35 -7.14 -5.68
N ASP A 13 -10.29 -8.00 -5.26
CA ASP A 13 -10.23 -8.70 -3.98
C ASP A 13 -8.99 -9.62 -3.90
N ALA A 14 -8.70 -10.37 -4.96
CA ALA A 14 -7.52 -11.23 -5.02
C ALA A 14 -6.21 -10.43 -4.95
N ASN A 15 -6.13 -9.31 -5.67
CA ASN A 15 -4.98 -8.41 -5.63
C ASN A 15 -4.76 -7.85 -4.21
N ALA A 16 -5.82 -7.34 -3.57
CA ALA A 16 -5.74 -6.80 -2.21
C ALA A 16 -5.34 -7.88 -1.19
N ALA A 17 -5.87 -9.10 -1.31
CA ALA A 17 -5.56 -10.20 -0.41
C ALA A 17 -4.06 -10.58 -0.41
N ILE A 18 -3.36 -10.40 -1.53
CA ILE A 18 -1.89 -10.58 -1.58
C ILE A 18 -1.19 -9.54 -0.71
N ILE A 19 -1.61 -8.27 -0.80
CA ILE A 19 -1.04 -7.19 0.01
C ILE A 19 -1.38 -7.41 1.49
N ASP A 20 -2.62 -7.76 1.82
CA ASP A 20 -3.04 -8.07 3.19
C ASP A 20 -2.20 -9.21 3.79
N SER A 21 -1.96 -10.27 3.02
CA SER A 21 -1.11 -11.40 3.44
C SER A 21 0.34 -10.99 3.69
N PHE A 22 0.87 -10.08 2.87
CA PHE A 22 2.20 -9.52 3.05
C PHE A 22 2.28 -8.64 4.31
N VAL A 23 1.31 -7.73 4.49
CA VAL A 23 1.22 -6.85 5.67
C VAL A 23 1.09 -7.69 6.94
N GLY A 24 0.26 -8.73 6.96
CA GLY A 24 0.08 -9.61 8.12
C GLY A 24 1.33 -10.40 8.53
N LYS A 25 2.34 -10.49 7.65
CA LYS A 25 3.65 -11.12 7.93
C LYS A 25 4.75 -10.09 8.16
N SER A 26 4.48 -8.82 7.90
CA SER A 26 5.46 -7.74 8.02
C SER A 26 5.57 -7.27 9.47
N ALA A 27 6.80 -6.97 9.91
CA ALA A 27 7.04 -6.32 11.20
C ALA A 27 7.00 -4.78 11.10
N TRP A 28 6.99 -4.22 9.89
CA TRP A 28 7.26 -2.80 9.63
C TRP A 28 6.15 -2.08 8.85
N LEU A 29 5.11 -2.80 8.40
CA LEU A 29 3.96 -2.24 7.70
C LEU A 29 2.66 -2.58 8.41
N GLY A 30 1.74 -1.62 8.39
CA GLY A 30 0.34 -1.82 8.77
C GLY A 30 -0.60 -1.10 7.80
N HIS A 31 -1.88 -1.48 7.79
CA HIS A 31 -2.89 -0.72 7.05
C HIS A 31 -3.11 0.64 7.70
N LEU A 32 -3.18 1.70 6.89
CA LEU A 32 -3.49 3.05 7.37
C LEU A 32 -4.91 3.10 7.97
N ALA A 33 -5.87 2.48 7.30
CA ALA A 33 -7.20 2.26 7.83
C ALA A 33 -7.18 1.08 8.81
N THR A 34 -7.31 1.38 10.10
CA THR A 34 -7.21 0.40 11.19
C THR A 34 -8.39 -0.57 11.20
N ASP A 35 -9.62 -0.06 10.99
CA ASP A 35 -10.82 -0.88 10.84
C ASP A 35 -10.82 -1.62 9.49
N PRO A 36 -10.74 -2.97 9.48
CA PRO A 36 -10.77 -3.77 8.25
C PRO A 36 -11.96 -3.48 7.35
N ALA A 37 -13.14 -3.16 7.91
CA ALA A 37 -14.35 -2.90 7.12
C ALA A 37 -14.26 -1.60 6.28
N THR A 38 -13.30 -0.72 6.59
CA THR A 38 -13.10 0.56 5.90
C THR A 38 -11.93 0.54 4.92
N ARG A 39 -11.22 -0.59 4.80
CA ARG A 39 -10.09 -0.71 3.88
C ARG A 39 -10.57 -0.78 2.44
N SER A 40 -9.92 -0.03 1.56
CA SER A 40 -10.15 -0.14 0.12
C SER A 40 -9.39 -1.34 -0.44
N ASN A 41 -10.09 -2.20 -1.18
CA ASN A 41 -9.50 -3.31 -1.95
C ASN A 41 -8.89 -2.87 -3.29
N THR A 42 -9.09 -1.62 -3.71
CA THR A 42 -8.56 -1.10 -4.98
C THR A 42 -7.43 -0.11 -4.77
N SER A 43 -7.44 0.63 -3.67
CA SER A 43 -6.38 1.57 -3.28
C SER A 43 -5.92 1.26 -1.86
N VAL A 44 -5.02 0.30 -1.72
CA VAL A 44 -4.52 -0.14 -0.41
C VAL A 44 -3.54 0.91 0.12
N CYS A 45 -3.91 1.59 1.21
CA CYS A 45 -3.06 2.55 1.91
C CYS A 45 -2.39 1.90 3.12
N LEU A 46 -1.07 2.03 3.22
CA LEU A 46 -0.22 1.46 4.25
C LEU A 46 0.52 2.54 5.02
N SER A 47 0.82 2.25 6.27
CA SER A 47 1.61 3.05 7.21
C SER A 47 2.84 2.27 7.65
N PHE A 48 3.92 2.97 7.98
CA PHE A 48 5.11 2.35 8.56
C PHE A 48 4.92 2.18 10.06
N THR A 49 5.00 0.93 10.55
CA THR A 49 4.79 0.57 11.95
C THR A 49 6.08 0.15 12.65
N ASP A 50 7.21 0.20 11.94
CA ASP A 50 8.52 -0.07 12.52
C ASP A 50 8.79 0.90 13.69
N PRO A 51 9.20 0.42 14.88
CA PRO A 51 9.43 1.28 16.04
C PRO A 51 10.44 2.41 15.80
N ASP A 52 11.49 2.15 15.01
CA ASP A 52 12.53 3.14 14.76
C ASP A 52 12.03 4.24 13.83
N VAL A 53 11.17 3.89 12.86
CA VAL A 53 10.52 4.85 11.97
C VAL A 53 9.45 5.64 12.70
N ALA A 54 8.63 4.98 13.53
CA ALA A 54 7.57 5.62 14.31
C ALA A 54 8.13 6.61 15.35
N ALA A 55 9.36 6.41 15.81
CA ALA A 55 10.05 7.31 16.73
C ALA A 55 10.62 8.56 16.04
N LEU A 56 10.70 8.60 14.71
CA LEU A 56 11.12 9.79 13.96
C LEU A 56 10.07 10.90 14.06
N ASP A 57 10.52 12.14 13.92
CA ASP A 57 9.63 13.28 13.70
C ASP A 57 8.97 13.23 12.31
N ALA A 58 8.05 14.17 12.06
CA ALA A 58 7.28 14.19 10.82
C ALA A 58 8.17 14.26 9.57
N ASP A 59 9.24 15.06 9.62
CA ASP A 59 10.18 15.22 8.51
C ASP A 59 11.02 13.95 8.31
N GLY A 60 11.44 13.28 9.39
CA GLY A 60 12.15 12.01 9.34
C GLY A 60 11.28 10.88 8.76
N GLN A 61 10.02 10.78 9.16
CA GLN A 61 9.07 9.81 8.59
C GLN A 61 8.81 10.09 7.10
N ALA A 62 8.65 11.35 6.72
CA ALA A 62 8.48 11.75 5.33
C ALA A 62 9.72 11.44 4.47
N ALA A 63 10.92 11.69 5.02
CA ALA A 63 12.18 11.36 4.36
C ALA A 63 12.36 9.84 4.19
N PHE A 64 11.99 9.05 5.21
CA PHE A 64 12.00 7.59 5.12
C PHE A 64 11.07 7.08 4.02
N ALA A 65 9.81 7.55 4.00
CA ALA A 65 8.82 7.20 2.98
C ALA A 65 9.34 7.52 1.56
N LYS A 66 9.89 8.73 1.38
CA LYS A 66 10.49 9.17 0.11
C LYS A 66 11.71 8.32 -0.28
N GLY A 67 12.49 7.88 0.69
CA GLY A 67 13.61 6.96 0.51
C GLY A 67 13.18 5.64 -0.09
N ILE A 68 12.11 5.03 0.45
CA ILE A 68 11.52 3.78 -0.09
C ILE A 68 11.02 3.99 -1.52
N VAL A 69 10.24 5.05 -1.76
CA VAL A 69 9.74 5.36 -3.11
C VAL A 69 10.90 5.49 -4.11
N SER A 70 11.96 6.21 -3.73
CA SER A 70 13.13 6.40 -4.59
C SER A 70 13.94 5.13 -4.81
N ALA A 71 13.97 4.22 -3.83
CA ALA A 71 14.64 2.93 -3.97
C ALA A 71 13.90 2.02 -4.95
N LEU A 72 12.58 1.93 -4.84
CA LEU A 72 11.74 1.13 -5.73
C LEU A 72 11.75 1.65 -7.18
N ASP A 73 11.70 2.98 -7.35
CA ASP A 73 11.81 3.62 -8.67
C ASP A 73 13.13 3.27 -9.38
N LYS A 74 14.25 3.24 -8.65
CA LYS A 74 15.57 2.84 -9.19
C LYS A 74 15.62 1.38 -9.62
N GLU A 75 14.88 0.51 -8.96
CA GLU A 75 14.71 -0.90 -9.34
C GLU A 75 13.71 -1.08 -10.50
N GLY A 76 13.09 0.01 -10.97
CA GLY A 76 12.11 -0.01 -12.06
C GLY A 76 10.77 -0.63 -11.66
N VAL A 77 10.41 -0.56 -10.37
CA VAL A 77 9.18 -1.16 -9.82
C VAL A 77 8.39 -0.14 -8.99
N ALA A 78 7.11 -0.45 -8.75
CA ALA A 78 6.23 0.30 -7.85
C ALA A 78 6.18 1.82 -8.14
N TYR A 79 6.02 2.16 -9.41
CA TYR A 79 5.78 3.55 -9.82
C TYR A 79 4.53 4.12 -9.13
N ASP A 80 4.60 5.38 -8.71
CA ASP A 80 3.51 6.10 -8.04
C ASP A 80 3.00 5.44 -6.72
N ILE A 81 3.89 4.73 -6.01
CA ILE A 81 3.57 4.07 -4.73
C ILE A 81 3.51 5.02 -3.52
N GLY A 82 3.85 6.29 -3.70
CA GLY A 82 3.79 7.28 -2.62
C GLY A 82 2.37 7.46 -2.06
N ALA A 83 2.29 7.80 -0.76
CA ALA A 83 1.03 8.22 -0.16
C ALA A 83 0.49 9.52 -0.80
N TYR A 84 -0.80 9.80 -0.60
CA TYR A 84 -1.40 11.06 -1.00
C TYR A 84 -0.73 12.24 -0.29
N ARG A 85 -0.67 13.41 -0.96
CA ARG A 85 -0.02 14.62 -0.41
C ARG A 85 -0.49 14.99 0.99
N ASP A 86 -1.79 14.86 1.24
CA ASP A 86 -2.43 15.29 2.48
C ASP A 86 -2.64 14.10 3.46
N ALA A 87 -2.06 12.92 3.16
CA ALA A 87 -2.07 11.75 4.03
C ALA A 87 -0.77 11.65 4.86
N PRO A 88 -0.79 10.93 6.00
CA PRO A 88 0.44 10.60 6.72
C PRO A 88 1.47 9.89 5.83
N PRO A 89 2.77 9.98 6.13
CA PRO A 89 3.81 9.24 5.43
C PRO A 89 3.51 7.74 5.37
N GLY A 90 3.59 7.16 4.18
CA GLY A 90 3.17 5.79 3.95
C GLY A 90 3.30 5.38 2.48
N LEU A 91 2.65 4.27 2.14
CA LEU A 91 2.60 3.72 0.79
C LEU A 91 1.15 3.58 0.33
N ARG A 92 0.92 3.66 -0.98
CA ARG A 92 -0.36 3.42 -1.61
C ARG A 92 -0.17 2.51 -2.81
N ILE A 93 -0.89 1.39 -2.84
CA ILE A 93 -0.78 0.38 -3.88
C ILE A 93 -2.12 0.24 -4.60
N TRP A 94 -2.09 0.33 -5.93
CA TRP A 94 -3.25 0.06 -6.77
C TRP A 94 -3.46 -1.46 -6.90
N CYS A 95 -4.63 -1.92 -6.48
CA CYS A 95 -5.06 -3.31 -6.54
C CYS A 95 -6.29 -3.50 -7.45
N GLY A 96 -6.67 -2.49 -8.23
CA GLY A 96 -7.88 -2.56 -9.05
C GLY A 96 -7.82 -3.54 -10.22
N ALA A 97 -8.93 -3.64 -10.95
CA ALA A 97 -9.17 -4.70 -11.93
C ALA A 97 -8.23 -4.72 -13.16
N THR A 98 -7.39 -3.69 -13.34
CA THR A 98 -6.37 -3.62 -14.39
C THR A 98 -5.06 -4.28 -13.99
N VAL A 99 -4.92 -4.74 -12.75
CA VAL A 99 -3.73 -5.41 -12.23
C VAL A 99 -3.97 -6.92 -12.26
N GLU A 100 -2.96 -7.66 -12.72
CA GLU A 100 -2.98 -9.12 -12.76
C GLU A 100 -2.32 -9.72 -11.51
N THR A 101 -2.87 -10.85 -11.07
CA THR A 101 -2.41 -11.67 -9.94
C THR A 101 -1.56 -12.83 -10.43
#